data_AF-A0A087UNC8-F1
#
_entry.id   AF-A0A087UNC8-F1
#
_cell.length_a   1.000
_cell.length_b   1.000
_cell.length_c   1.000
_cell.angle_alpha   90.00
_cell.angle_beta   90.00
_cell.angle_gamma   90.00
#
_symmetry.space_group_name_H-M   'P 1'
#
loop_
_entity.id
_entity.type
_entity.pdbx_description
1 polymer ?
#
loop_
_entity_poly.entity_id
_entity_poly.type
_entity_poly.pdbx_seq_one_letter_code
_entity_poly.pdbx_strand_id
1 'polypeptide(L)'
;MIAETVYMSVRTPTWIMTRHGPYGYPLDWSILKWSFAILQNYFPRSICNKVIQEIFIDPRFSHDLYNILPKHGPLDRDFALSDALPSRLMNGAIILKKNINYFTEDGIVFCEEGNTVTSVDIVVLATGYLWGFPFLDSEDLIIQDKIVHLYKCVYPPHLKHPTLGIIGFIVPMGPGFPCVEIQCRWFAHVMSGKSKLPLHKEMLEDVYRQYKDNLKRYGDNSRVSVHIDILPYLEGLASKIGAKPNLFKLLFTDPKLYMACVFGVFLPYRFRLVGPHKWKGAREAILTADKRMRAALQGRRAFDDKYRNNFSQRIIIPCVLVLAWYLWKNNLIPPKFLDFLTRLLVSIYTKALQFSKAEIVILKRFLDNKIVTKNFRASKEYNG
;
A
#
# COMPACT_ATOMS: atom_id res chain seq x y z
N MET A 1 5.42 36.26 6.43
CA MET A 1 6.02 36.53 5.11
C MET A 1 5.15 35.82 4.08
N ILE A 2 4.56 36.55 3.14
CA ILE A 2 3.81 36.00 2.00
C ILE A 2 4.73 36.17 0.81
N ALA A 3 5.08 35.08 0.11
CA ALA A 3 5.87 35.17 -1.11
C ALA A 3 5.02 35.78 -2.23
N GLU A 4 5.60 36.66 -3.04
CA GLU A 4 4.92 37.25 -4.20
C GLU A 4 4.65 36.20 -5.28
N THR A 5 5.67 35.42 -5.64
CA THR A 5 5.56 34.30 -6.59
C THR A 5 6.33 33.09 -6.09
N VAL A 6 5.80 31.90 -6.31
CA VAL A 6 6.48 30.63 -6.00
C VAL A 6 6.58 29.78 -7.26
N TYR A 7 7.81 29.46 -7.65
CA TYR A 7 8.09 28.50 -8.71
C TYR A 7 8.43 27.13 -8.11
N MET A 8 7.89 26.07 -8.70
CA MET A 8 8.22 24.69 -8.34
C MET A 8 8.80 23.99 -9.57
N SER A 9 10.12 23.80 -9.57
CA SER A 9 10.83 23.05 -10.62
C SER A 9 10.74 21.56 -10.37
N VAL A 10 10.30 20.80 -11.39
CA VAL A 10 10.21 19.34 -11.31
C VAL A 10 10.88 18.71 -12.53
N ARG A 11 11.94 17.93 -12.29
CA ARG A 11 12.63 17.17 -13.36
C ARG A 11 11.83 15.95 -13.80
N THR A 12 11.27 15.21 -12.85
CA THR A 12 10.48 14.00 -13.11
C THR A 12 9.22 14.07 -12.27
N PRO A 13 8.04 14.22 -12.91
CA PRO A 13 6.78 14.27 -12.19
C PRO A 13 6.54 12.98 -11.38
N THR A 14 5.84 13.13 -10.25
CA THR A 14 5.34 12.01 -9.46
C THR A 14 3.85 12.19 -9.18
N TRP A 15 3.19 11.09 -8.80
CA TRP A 15 1.81 11.11 -8.38
C TRP A 15 1.67 11.94 -7.10
N ILE A 16 0.61 12.73 -7.04
CA ILE A 16 0.24 13.57 -5.90
C ILE A 16 -1.05 12.99 -5.37
N MET A 17 -1.01 12.53 -4.12
CA MET A 17 -2.18 12.04 -3.41
C MET A 17 -2.52 12.99 -2.27
N THR A 18 -3.78 12.99 -1.84
CA THR A 18 -4.22 13.74 -0.66
C THR A 18 -4.47 12.79 0.51
N ARG A 19 -4.39 13.30 1.74
CA ARG A 19 -4.62 12.51 2.96
C ARG A 19 -6.07 12.06 3.09
N HIS A 20 -7.00 12.83 2.53
CA HIS A 20 -8.41 12.48 2.53
C HIS A 20 -8.75 11.52 1.37
N GLY A 21 -8.98 10.27 1.72
CA GLY A 21 -9.55 9.25 0.85
C GLY A 21 -11.06 9.44 0.58
N PRO A 22 -11.72 8.44 -0.03
CA PRO A 22 -13.13 8.52 -0.36
C PRO A 22 -14.01 8.80 0.86
N TYR A 23 -15.02 9.65 0.72
CA TYR A 23 -15.97 10.01 1.77
C TYR A 23 -15.34 10.63 3.03
N GLY A 24 -14.16 11.24 2.90
CA GLY A 24 -13.46 11.91 4.01
C GLY A 24 -12.73 10.97 4.97
N TYR A 25 -12.71 9.66 4.71
CA TYR A 25 -11.85 8.73 5.45
C TYR A 25 -10.38 8.99 5.10
N PRO A 26 -9.42 8.71 5.99
CA PRO A 26 -8.01 8.73 5.63
C PRO A 26 -7.69 7.83 4.42
N LEU A 27 -6.72 8.24 3.61
CA LEU A 27 -6.32 7.52 2.39
C LEU A 27 -5.80 6.11 2.70
N ASP A 28 -4.90 6.01 3.67
CA ASP A 28 -4.33 4.75 4.15
C ASP A 28 -5.42 3.83 4.72
N TRP A 29 -6.41 4.38 5.42
CA TRP A 29 -7.59 3.64 5.88
C TRP A 29 -8.35 2.95 4.74
N SER A 30 -8.32 3.57 3.55
CA SER A 30 -9.05 3.13 2.37
C SER A 30 -8.24 2.16 1.52
N ILE A 31 -6.93 2.36 1.39
CA ILE A 31 -6.04 1.57 0.51
C ILE A 31 -5.34 0.43 1.25
N LEU A 32 -4.91 0.65 2.50
CA LEU A 32 -4.07 -0.28 3.25
C LEU A 32 -4.92 -1.40 3.88
N LYS A 33 -5.42 -2.30 3.04
CA LYS A 33 -6.23 -3.46 3.47
C LYS A 33 -5.56 -4.75 3.03
N TRP A 34 -5.65 -5.77 3.87
CA TRP A 34 -5.02 -7.06 3.55
C TRP A 34 -5.63 -7.70 2.30
N SER A 35 -6.96 -7.63 2.15
CA SER A 35 -7.65 -8.06 0.93
C SER A 35 -7.17 -7.32 -0.32
N PHE A 36 -6.85 -6.02 -0.21
CA PHE A 36 -6.32 -5.27 -1.35
C PHE A 36 -4.91 -5.74 -1.73
N ALA A 37 -4.05 -6.02 -0.74
CA ALA A 37 -2.74 -6.60 -0.97
C ALA A 37 -2.81 -8.00 -1.61
N ILE A 38 -3.77 -8.84 -1.21
CA ILE A 38 -3.99 -10.13 -1.89
C ILE A 38 -4.34 -9.93 -3.36
N LEU A 39 -5.30 -9.03 -3.65
CA LEU A 39 -5.73 -8.78 -5.02
C LEU A 39 -4.55 -8.33 -5.89
N GLN A 40 -3.64 -7.50 -5.36
CA GLN A 40 -2.43 -7.09 -6.08
C GLN A 40 -1.50 -8.26 -6.45
N ASN A 41 -1.56 -9.40 -5.76
CA ASN A 41 -0.77 -10.59 -6.11
C ASN A 41 -1.40 -11.42 -7.24
N TYR A 42 -2.72 -11.27 -7.47
CA TYR A 42 -3.44 -12.05 -8.48
C TYR A 42 -3.78 -11.24 -9.74
N PHE A 43 -3.85 -9.92 -9.64
CA PHE A 43 -4.13 -9.05 -10.78
C PHE A 43 -2.85 -8.44 -11.36
N PRO A 44 -2.76 -8.26 -12.69
CA PRO A 44 -1.68 -7.51 -13.31
C PRO A 44 -1.53 -6.11 -12.70
N ARG A 45 -0.28 -5.67 -12.51
CA ARG A 45 0.07 -4.38 -11.92
C ARG A 45 -0.59 -3.20 -12.64
N SER A 46 -0.71 -3.27 -13.98
CA SER A 46 -1.39 -2.25 -14.80
C SER A 46 -2.84 -2.03 -14.38
N ILE A 47 -3.58 -3.09 -14.08
CA ILE A 47 -4.97 -3.02 -13.61
C ILE A 47 -5.02 -2.39 -12.22
N CYS A 48 -4.15 -2.83 -11.30
CA CYS A 48 -4.07 -2.23 -9.96
C CYS A 48 -3.73 -0.74 -10.01
N ASN A 49 -2.80 -0.33 -10.87
CA ASN A 49 -2.44 1.06 -11.08
C ASN A 49 -3.62 1.87 -11.63
N LYS A 50 -4.34 1.35 -12.62
CA LYS A 50 -5.52 2.03 -13.19
C LYS A 50 -6.62 2.22 -12.15
N VAL A 51 -6.88 1.20 -11.33
CA VAL A 51 -7.83 1.27 -10.21
C VAL A 51 -7.41 2.33 -9.19
N ILE A 52 -6.13 2.37 -8.80
CA ILE A 52 -5.64 3.38 -7.86
C ILE A 52 -5.78 4.78 -8.44
N GLN A 53 -5.38 4.96 -9.69
CA GLN A 53 -5.48 6.22 -10.39
C GLN A 53 -6.93 6.72 -10.45
N GLU A 54 -7.85 5.94 -11.03
CA GLU A 54 -9.22 6.38 -11.30
C GLU A 54 -10.07 6.54 -10.05
N ILE A 55 -9.83 5.75 -9.00
CA ILE A 55 -10.68 5.76 -7.80
C ILE A 55 -10.13 6.69 -6.73
N PHE A 56 -8.81 6.74 -6.57
CA PHE A 56 -8.18 7.41 -5.44
C PHE A 56 -7.48 8.71 -5.82
N ILE A 57 -7.01 8.88 -7.06
CA ILE A 57 -6.18 10.03 -7.46
C ILE A 57 -6.96 11.00 -8.34
N ASP A 58 -7.33 10.59 -9.55
CA ASP A 58 -7.93 11.46 -10.58
C ASP A 58 -9.18 12.23 -10.10
N PRO A 59 -10.09 11.66 -9.28
CA PRO A 59 -11.25 12.40 -8.77
C PRO A 59 -10.92 13.58 -7.86
N ARG A 60 -9.67 13.67 -7.38
CA ARG A 60 -9.19 14.74 -6.49
C ARG A 60 -8.30 15.72 -7.22
N PHE A 61 -7.48 15.22 -8.15
CA PHE A 61 -6.52 16.02 -8.88
C PHE A 61 -6.08 15.26 -10.13
N SER A 62 -6.34 15.82 -11.31
CA SER A 62 -5.89 15.26 -12.58
C SER A 62 -4.47 15.73 -12.89
N HIS A 63 -3.50 14.83 -12.85
CA HIS A 63 -2.10 15.16 -13.18
C HIS A 63 -1.91 15.58 -14.64
N ASP A 64 -2.74 15.06 -15.54
CA ASP A 64 -2.68 15.34 -16.98
C ASP A 64 -3.06 16.80 -17.27
N LEU A 65 -4.13 17.30 -16.65
CA LEU A 65 -4.57 18.70 -16.79
C LEU A 65 -3.50 19.72 -16.36
N TYR A 66 -2.60 19.32 -15.44
CA TYR A 66 -1.52 20.15 -14.92
C TYR A 66 -0.16 19.82 -15.58
N ASN A 67 -0.13 19.04 -16.66
CA ASN A 67 1.07 18.64 -17.40
C ASN A 67 2.15 17.96 -16.52
N ILE A 68 1.73 17.27 -15.46
CA ILE A 68 2.60 16.56 -14.52
C ILE A 68 2.24 15.08 -14.41
N LEU A 69 1.64 14.51 -15.46
CA LEU A 69 1.34 13.08 -15.53
C LEU A 69 2.65 12.27 -15.52
N PRO A 70 2.88 11.42 -14.50
CA PRO A 70 4.07 10.58 -14.45
C PRO A 70 4.02 9.46 -15.50
N LYS A 71 5.19 9.04 -16.01
CA LYS A 71 5.31 7.93 -16.98
C LYS A 71 5.14 6.53 -16.36
N HIS A 72 5.04 6.44 -15.04
CA HIS A 72 4.86 5.18 -14.30
C HIS A 72 3.51 5.18 -13.59
N GLY A 73 3.01 4.02 -13.19
CA GLY A 73 1.77 3.92 -12.43
C GLY A 73 1.91 4.38 -10.96
N PRO A 74 0.78 4.60 -10.26
CA PRO A 74 0.80 5.08 -8.87
C PRO A 74 1.43 4.15 -7.83
N LEU A 75 1.43 2.84 -8.06
CA LEU A 75 2.01 1.84 -7.14
C LEU A 75 3.45 1.47 -7.49
N ASP A 76 3.95 2.00 -8.62
CA ASP A 76 5.26 1.65 -9.14
C ASP A 76 6.33 2.48 -8.43
N ARG A 77 6.09 3.75 -8.09
CA ARG A 77 7.05 4.62 -7.37
C ARG A 77 6.42 5.33 -6.18
N ASP A 78 7.29 5.93 -5.36
CA ASP A 78 6.88 6.86 -4.31
C ASP A 78 6.04 8.01 -4.87
N PHE A 79 4.99 8.37 -4.14
CA PHE A 79 4.11 9.50 -4.45
C PHE A 79 4.30 10.63 -3.43
N ALA A 80 3.99 11.85 -3.84
CA ALA A 80 3.90 13.00 -2.95
C ALA A 80 2.54 13.03 -2.25
N LEU A 81 2.52 13.27 -0.94
CA LEU A 81 1.29 13.39 -0.15
C LEU A 81 1.05 14.85 0.26
N SER A 82 0.17 15.54 -0.45
CA SER A 82 -0.12 16.96 -0.21
C SER A 82 -1.59 17.30 -0.47
N ASP A 83 -2.26 17.82 0.56
CA ASP A 83 -3.64 18.31 0.46
C ASP A 83 -3.70 19.74 -0.09
N ALA A 84 -2.61 20.51 0.03
CA ALA A 84 -2.56 21.91 -0.35
C ALA A 84 -2.02 22.12 -1.78
N LEU A 85 -1.15 21.23 -2.28
CA LEU A 85 -0.50 21.43 -3.58
C LEU A 85 -1.52 21.56 -4.73
N PRO A 86 -2.53 20.68 -4.87
CA PRO A 86 -3.56 20.83 -5.90
C PRO A 86 -4.23 22.20 -5.93
N SER A 87 -4.64 22.74 -4.77
CA SER A 87 -5.33 24.02 -4.69
C SER A 87 -4.41 25.21 -4.98
N ARG A 88 -3.13 25.10 -4.58
CA ARG A 88 -2.10 26.12 -4.86
C ARG A 88 -1.67 26.16 -6.32
N LEU A 89 -1.72 25.03 -7.01
CA LEU A 89 -1.52 24.98 -8.46
C LEU A 89 -2.73 25.60 -9.17
N MET A 90 -3.94 25.21 -8.76
CA MET A 90 -5.19 25.65 -9.39
C MET A 90 -5.39 27.16 -9.34
N ASN A 91 -5.02 27.80 -8.22
CA ASN A 91 -5.17 29.25 -8.05
C ASN A 91 -3.94 30.07 -8.49
N GLY A 92 -2.93 29.43 -9.09
CA GLY A 92 -1.72 30.09 -9.58
C GLY A 92 -0.74 30.54 -8.50
N ALA A 93 -0.96 30.20 -7.22
CA ALA A 93 -0.03 30.54 -6.14
C ALA A 93 1.30 29.78 -6.26
N ILE A 94 1.32 28.64 -6.95
CA ILE A 94 2.53 27.90 -7.33
C ILE A 94 2.52 27.71 -8.84
N ILE A 95 3.60 28.13 -9.49
CA ILE A 95 3.82 27.97 -10.93
C ILE A 95 4.79 26.81 -11.13
N LEU A 96 4.34 25.77 -11.83
CA LEU A 96 5.20 24.64 -12.18
C LEU A 96 6.15 25.01 -13.31
N LYS A 97 7.42 24.61 -13.15
CA LYS A 97 8.47 24.74 -14.15
C LYS A 97 9.12 23.37 -14.39
N LYS A 98 9.73 23.15 -15.54
CA LYS A 98 10.56 21.96 -15.75
C LYS A 98 11.90 22.16 -15.03
N ASN A 99 12.89 21.34 -15.37
CA ASN A 99 14.19 21.36 -14.72
C ASN A 99 14.89 22.72 -14.89
N ILE A 100 15.76 23.04 -13.95
CA ILE A 100 16.66 24.19 -14.05
C ILE A 100 17.76 23.87 -15.06
N ASN A 101 18.07 24.81 -15.95
CA ASN A 101 19.20 24.73 -16.85
C ASN A 101 20.48 25.20 -16.14
N TYR A 102 20.49 26.45 -15.68
CA TYR A 102 21.59 27.02 -14.90
C TYR A 102 21.11 28.21 -14.04
N PHE A 103 21.92 28.55 -13.04
CA PHE A 103 21.75 29.73 -12.21
C PHE A 103 22.49 30.91 -12.82
N THR A 104 21.97 32.10 -12.58
CA THR A 104 22.58 33.39 -12.92
C THR A 104 22.72 34.21 -11.65
N GLU A 105 23.41 35.35 -11.71
CA GLU A 105 23.53 36.26 -10.55
C GLU A 105 22.16 36.79 -10.11
N ASP A 106 21.24 37.01 -11.05
CA ASP A 106 19.94 37.67 -10.81
C ASP A 106 18.76 36.69 -10.75
N GLY A 107 18.99 35.38 -10.89
CA GLY A 107 17.92 34.38 -10.89
C GLY A 107 18.24 33.04 -11.56
N ILE A 108 17.23 32.42 -12.17
CA ILE A 108 17.28 31.07 -12.72
C ILE A 108 16.79 31.03 -14.17
N VAL A 109 17.46 30.24 -15.01
CA VAL A 109 16.97 29.88 -16.35
C VAL A 109 16.40 28.46 -16.32
N PHE A 110 15.12 28.31 -16.63
CA PHE A 110 14.47 27.00 -16.75
C PHE A 110 14.65 26.41 -18.16
N CYS A 111 14.69 25.08 -18.27
CA CYS A 111 14.97 24.39 -19.55
C CYS A 111 13.95 24.71 -20.66
N GLU A 112 12.71 25.04 -20.32
CA GLU A 112 11.63 25.35 -21.26
C GLU A 112 11.61 26.81 -21.74
N GLU A 113 12.41 27.69 -21.15
CA GLU A 113 12.34 29.14 -21.39
C GLU A 113 13.54 29.68 -22.21
N GLY A 114 14.31 28.78 -22.81
CA GLY A 114 15.50 29.14 -23.59
C GLY A 114 16.55 29.82 -22.71
N ASN A 115 16.78 31.12 -22.94
CA ASN A 115 17.74 31.96 -22.21
C ASN A 115 17.05 33.04 -21.35
N THR A 116 15.74 32.92 -21.12
CA THR A 116 15.01 33.89 -20.30
C THR A 116 15.37 33.69 -18.82
N VAL A 117 15.82 34.75 -18.16
CA VAL A 117 16.12 34.73 -16.72
C VAL A 117 14.83 35.03 -15.95
N THR A 118 14.41 34.08 -15.12
CA THR A 118 13.37 34.31 -14.10
C THR A 118 14.05 34.79 -12.82
N SER A 119 13.78 36.03 -12.41
CA SER A 119 14.34 36.56 -11.17
C SER A 119 13.72 35.89 -9.95
N VAL A 120 14.55 35.53 -8.97
CA VAL A 120 14.15 34.86 -7.73
C VAL A 120 15.03 35.33 -6.57
N ASP A 121 14.40 35.61 -5.43
CA ASP A 121 15.13 36.04 -4.22
C ASP A 121 15.72 34.86 -3.42
N ILE A 122 15.03 33.72 -3.45
CA ILE A 122 15.33 32.56 -2.60
C ILE A 122 15.19 31.26 -3.39
N VAL A 123 16.18 30.39 -3.25
CA VAL A 123 16.18 29.04 -3.81
C VAL A 123 16.16 28.01 -2.68
N VAL A 124 15.14 27.16 -2.66
CA VAL A 124 15.03 26.05 -1.69
C VAL A 124 15.25 24.72 -2.39
N LEU A 125 16.40 24.09 -2.13
CA LEU A 125 16.75 22.78 -2.69
C LEU A 125 16.09 21.64 -1.90
N ALA A 126 14.86 21.27 -2.28
CA ALA A 126 14.13 20.15 -1.72
C ALA A 126 14.49 18.79 -2.39
N THR A 127 15.79 18.54 -2.62
CA THR A 127 16.29 17.40 -3.44
C THR A 127 16.48 16.09 -2.67
N GLY A 128 16.06 16.05 -1.40
CA GLY A 128 16.18 14.87 -0.54
C GLY A 128 17.50 14.83 0.25
N TYR A 129 17.82 13.64 0.76
CA TYR A 129 18.94 13.43 1.68
C TYR A 129 19.91 12.38 1.14
N LEU A 130 21.17 12.53 1.52
CA LEU A 130 22.18 11.47 1.48
C LEU A 130 22.16 10.71 2.81
N TRP A 131 22.65 9.48 2.80
CA TRP A 131 22.74 8.64 4.00
C TRP A 131 24.19 8.30 4.26
N GLY A 132 24.55 8.22 5.54
CA GLY A 132 25.89 7.94 6.00
C GLY A 132 25.89 7.34 7.40
N PHE A 133 26.86 6.48 7.69
CA PHE A 133 27.12 5.92 9.02
C PHE A 133 28.53 6.30 9.50
N PRO A 134 28.82 7.60 9.75
CA PRO A 134 30.18 8.10 10.01
C PRO A 134 30.84 7.58 11.29
N PHE A 135 30.06 6.88 12.14
CA PHE A 135 30.53 6.23 13.36
C PHE A 135 30.87 4.75 13.15
N LEU A 136 30.75 4.21 11.93
CA LEU A 136 31.14 2.84 11.59
C LEU A 136 32.40 2.86 10.73
N ASP A 137 33.45 2.18 11.18
CA ASP A 137 34.72 2.06 10.46
C ASP A 137 34.62 1.33 9.11
N SER A 138 33.49 0.68 8.84
CA SER A 138 33.28 -0.15 7.67
C SER A 138 31.88 0.05 7.09
N GLU A 139 31.56 1.29 6.72
CA GLU A 139 30.32 1.63 6.03
C GLU A 139 30.15 0.85 4.72
N ASP A 140 31.25 0.51 4.06
CA ASP A 140 31.26 -0.37 2.88
C ASP A 140 30.72 -1.78 3.16
N LEU A 141 30.61 -2.22 4.42
CA LEU A 141 29.93 -3.50 4.74
C LEU A 141 28.41 -3.39 4.72
N ILE A 142 27.88 -2.17 4.70
CA ILE A 142 26.45 -1.87 4.68
C ILE A 142 26.05 -1.30 3.33
N ILE A 143 26.90 -0.51 2.67
CA ILE A 143 26.60 0.12 1.39
C ILE A 143 27.72 -0.18 0.39
N GLN A 144 27.43 -0.89 -0.69
CA GLN A 144 28.36 -1.16 -1.80
C GLN A 144 27.68 -0.87 -3.12
N ASP A 145 28.35 -0.18 -4.04
CA ASP A 145 27.80 0.13 -5.38
C ASP A 145 26.39 0.76 -5.36
N LYS A 146 26.12 1.61 -4.34
CA LYS A 146 24.80 2.24 -4.07
C LYS A 146 23.69 1.27 -3.65
N ILE A 147 24.03 0.00 -3.41
CA ILE A 147 23.15 -1.02 -2.86
C ILE A 147 23.38 -1.13 -1.36
N VAL A 148 22.29 -1.18 -0.61
CA VAL A 148 22.34 -1.42 0.84
C VAL A 148 22.29 -2.93 1.09
N HIS A 149 23.38 -3.48 1.62
CA HIS A 149 23.56 -4.89 1.91
C HIS A 149 23.04 -5.21 3.32
N LEU A 150 21.73 -5.16 3.52
CA LEU A 150 21.09 -5.50 4.79
C LEU A 150 20.02 -6.58 4.59
N TYR A 151 20.23 -7.74 5.19
CA TYR A 151 19.24 -8.81 5.21
C TYR A 151 17.95 -8.32 5.89
N LYS A 152 16.84 -8.35 5.14
CA LYS A 152 15.54 -7.76 5.53
C LYS A 152 15.64 -6.31 6.00
N CYS A 153 16.60 -5.54 5.47
CA CYS A 153 16.87 -4.16 5.86
C CYS A 153 17.20 -4.01 7.37
N VAL A 154 17.80 -5.03 7.99
CA VAL A 154 18.22 -5.01 9.40
C VAL A 154 19.65 -5.46 9.59
N TYR A 155 20.01 -6.67 9.14
CA TYR A 155 21.29 -7.28 9.51
C TYR A 155 22.33 -7.16 8.39
N PRO A 156 23.54 -6.66 8.67
CA PRO A 156 24.66 -6.77 7.75
C PRO A 156 25.06 -8.26 7.60
N PRO A 157 24.93 -8.87 6.40
CA PRO A 157 25.18 -10.30 6.22
C PRO A 157 26.61 -10.72 6.57
N HIS A 158 27.57 -9.83 6.35
CA HIS A 158 29.02 -10.10 6.47
C HIS A 158 29.51 -10.29 7.92
N LEU A 159 28.69 -9.95 8.92
CA LEU A 159 29.08 -10.12 10.31
C LEU A 159 29.07 -11.59 10.70
N LYS A 160 30.20 -12.06 11.25
CA LYS A 160 30.34 -13.43 11.78
C LYS A 160 29.35 -13.72 12.90
N HIS A 161 29.02 -12.72 13.71
CA HIS A 161 28.06 -12.81 14.80
C HIS A 161 26.92 -11.80 14.59
N PRO A 162 25.65 -12.17 14.82
CA PRO A 162 24.50 -11.30 14.60
C PRO A 162 24.31 -10.30 15.75
N THR A 163 25.34 -9.50 16.05
CA THR A 163 25.41 -8.59 17.20
C THR A 163 25.06 -7.14 16.87
N LEU A 164 24.88 -6.82 15.60
CA LEU A 164 24.51 -5.49 15.10
C LEU A 164 23.30 -5.60 14.17
N GLY A 165 22.34 -4.69 14.34
CA GLY A 165 21.19 -4.52 13.47
C GLY A 165 20.90 -3.03 13.26
N ILE A 166 20.69 -2.64 12.01
CA ILE A 166 20.31 -1.28 11.63
C ILE A 166 18.78 -1.21 11.61
N ILE A 167 18.21 -0.39 12.49
CA ILE A 167 16.76 -0.32 12.69
C ILE A 167 16.22 0.94 12.01
N GLY A 168 15.11 0.79 11.28
CA GLY A 168 14.41 1.89 10.60
C GLY A 168 15.03 2.34 9.29
N PHE A 169 16.09 1.69 8.81
CA PHE A 169 16.71 2.00 7.52
C PHE A 169 15.94 1.35 6.36
N ILE A 170 14.72 1.83 6.17
CA ILE A 170 13.71 1.34 5.22
C ILE A 170 12.96 2.52 4.59
N VAL A 171 12.48 2.33 3.37
CA VAL A 171 11.53 3.23 2.68
C VAL A 171 10.23 2.48 2.46
N PRO A 172 9.27 2.56 3.41
CA PRO A 172 8.03 1.83 3.32
C PRO A 172 7.02 2.51 2.38
N MET A 173 6.37 1.72 1.53
CA MET A 173 5.10 2.10 0.91
C MET A 173 3.98 1.96 1.95
N GLY A 174 3.90 2.91 2.89
CA GLY A 174 2.97 2.92 4.02
C GLY A 174 3.59 3.42 5.33
N PRO A 175 2.91 3.25 6.48
CA PRO A 175 3.41 3.75 7.76
C PRO A 175 4.68 3.02 8.23
N GLY A 176 5.74 3.77 8.56
CA GLY A 176 7.03 3.18 8.97
C GLY A 176 7.10 2.67 10.41
N PHE A 177 6.37 3.27 11.36
CA PHE A 177 6.47 2.90 12.78
C PHE A 177 6.19 1.42 13.08
N PRO A 178 5.15 0.78 12.48
CA PRO A 178 4.96 -0.66 12.61
C PRO A 178 6.17 -1.49 12.17
N CYS A 179 6.87 -1.06 11.12
CA CYS A 179 8.04 -1.78 10.60
C CYS A 179 9.20 -1.71 11.59
N VAL A 180 9.46 -0.51 12.13
CA VAL A 180 10.49 -0.30 13.15
C VAL A 180 10.20 -1.13 14.41
N GLU A 181 8.95 -1.15 14.88
CA GLU A 181 8.55 -1.94 16.06
C GLU A 181 8.83 -3.43 15.88
N ILE A 182 8.49 -3.99 14.71
CA ILE A 182 8.70 -5.43 14.48
C ILE A 182 10.17 -5.75 14.19
N GLN A 183 10.92 -4.84 13.57
CA GLN A 183 12.37 -4.95 13.45
C GLN A 183 13.02 -5.05 14.83
N CYS A 184 12.67 -4.16 15.77
CA CYS A 184 13.16 -4.21 17.15
C CYS A 184 12.83 -5.54 17.84
N ARG A 185 11.60 -6.04 17.69
CA ARG A 185 11.19 -7.33 18.26
C ARG A 185 12.00 -8.48 17.69
N TRP A 186 12.18 -8.52 16.37
CA TRP A 186 12.97 -9.55 15.72
C TRP A 186 14.46 -9.45 16.12
N PHE A 187 15.00 -8.24 16.21
CA PHE A 187 16.34 -7.99 16.70
C PHE A 187 16.57 -8.55 18.10
N ALA A 188 15.72 -8.18 19.06
CA ALA A 188 15.79 -8.72 20.42
C ALA A 188 15.64 -10.25 20.46
N HIS A 189 14.84 -10.84 19.57
CA HIS A 189 14.66 -12.30 19.50
C HIS A 189 15.91 -13.02 19.01
N VAL A 190 16.67 -12.44 18.08
CA VAL A 190 17.96 -12.97 17.62
C VAL A 190 19.04 -12.75 18.67
N MET A 191 19.15 -11.55 19.25
CA MET A 191 20.12 -11.23 20.29
C MET A 191 19.97 -12.11 21.55
N SER A 192 18.74 -12.52 21.88
CA SER A 192 18.47 -13.44 22.99
C SER A 192 18.60 -14.93 22.62
N GLY A 193 19.07 -15.26 21.41
CA GLY A 193 19.25 -16.64 20.95
C GLY A 193 17.96 -17.41 20.62
N LYS A 194 16.80 -16.75 20.67
CA LYS A 194 15.49 -17.38 20.41
C LYS A 194 15.17 -17.52 18.92
N SER A 195 15.82 -16.74 18.06
CA SER A 195 15.83 -16.91 16.60
C SER A 195 17.26 -16.98 16.09
N LYS A 196 17.49 -17.77 15.04
CA LYS A 196 18.76 -17.80 14.31
C LYS A 196 18.59 -17.08 12.97
N LEU A 197 19.64 -16.40 12.54
CA LEU A 197 19.74 -15.91 11.16
C LEU A 197 20.06 -17.08 10.22
N PRO A 198 19.65 -17.00 8.95
CA PRO A 198 20.07 -17.96 7.93
C PRO A 198 21.56 -17.81 7.61
N LEU A 199 22.08 -18.69 6.75
CA LEU A 199 23.49 -18.65 6.36
C LEU A 199 23.81 -17.36 5.58
N HIS A 200 25.08 -16.93 5.63
CA HIS A 200 25.58 -15.73 4.92
C HIS A 200 25.14 -15.67 3.45
N LYS A 201 25.31 -16.79 2.73
CA LYS A 201 24.92 -16.90 1.32
C LYS A 201 23.42 -16.67 1.11
N GLU A 202 22.58 -17.26 1.96
CA GLU A 202 21.12 -17.12 1.88
C GLU A 202 20.66 -15.68 2.19
N MET A 203 21.34 -15.02 3.12
CA MET A 203 21.09 -13.61 3.42
C MET A 203 21.42 -12.70 2.22
N LEU A 204 22.57 -12.92 1.58
CA LEU A 204 22.96 -12.15 0.38
C LEU A 204 22.03 -12.42 -0.80
N GLU A 205 21.66 -13.68 -1.05
CA GLU A 205 20.69 -14.01 -2.10
C GLU A 205 19.34 -13.30 -1.90
N ASP A 206 18.87 -13.19 -0.66
CA ASP A 206 17.65 -12.45 -0.33
C ASP A 206 17.80 -10.94 -0.57
N VAL A 207 18.95 -10.35 -0.21
CA VAL A 207 19.26 -8.94 -0.49
C VAL A 207 19.22 -8.65 -1.98
N TYR A 208 19.93 -9.45 -2.80
CA TYR A 208 19.95 -9.23 -4.25
C TYR A 208 18.60 -9.50 -4.91
N ARG A 209 17.84 -10.49 -4.41
CA ARG A 209 16.46 -10.72 -4.88
C ARG A 209 15.58 -9.52 -4.60
N GLN A 210 15.59 -9.00 -3.38
CA GLN A 210 14.84 -7.80 -2.99
C GLN A 210 15.25 -6.60 -3.84
N TYR A 211 16.55 -6.37 -4.03
CA TYR A 211 17.06 -5.29 -4.89
C TYR A 211 16.52 -5.40 -6.32
N LYS A 212 16.57 -6.60 -6.93
CA LYS A 212 16.10 -6.82 -8.30
C LYS A 212 14.58 -6.64 -8.43
N ASP A 213 13.82 -7.14 -7.46
CA ASP A 213 12.36 -6.96 -7.41
C ASP A 213 11.99 -5.48 -7.25
N ASN A 214 12.71 -4.77 -6.38
CA ASN A 214 12.53 -3.34 -6.17
C ASN A 214 12.94 -2.53 -7.41
N LEU A 215 14.02 -2.88 -8.10
CA LEU A 215 14.44 -2.21 -9.34
C LEU A 215 13.37 -2.35 -10.43
N LYS A 216 12.77 -3.54 -10.56
CA LYS A 216 11.67 -3.77 -11.49
C LYS A 216 10.43 -2.93 -11.14
N ARG A 217 10.18 -2.71 -9.85
CA ARG A 217 9.01 -1.99 -9.36
C ARG A 217 9.21 -0.49 -9.32
N TYR A 218 10.13 -0.03 -8.49
CA TYR A 218 10.43 1.37 -8.18
C TYR A 218 11.33 2.04 -9.21
N GLY A 219 11.94 1.27 -10.10
CA GLY A 219 12.93 1.78 -11.03
C GLY A 219 14.23 2.15 -10.33
N ASP A 220 15.20 2.58 -11.13
CA ASP A 220 16.52 2.95 -10.62
C ASP A 220 16.46 4.27 -9.83
N ASN A 221 16.83 4.21 -8.56
CA ASN A 221 16.97 5.35 -7.67
C ASN A 221 17.86 4.98 -6.47
N SER A 222 18.42 5.97 -5.78
CA SER A 222 19.36 5.77 -4.67
C SER A 222 18.78 5.00 -3.47
N ARG A 223 17.46 4.84 -3.39
CA ARG A 223 16.76 4.24 -2.26
C ARG A 223 16.21 2.86 -2.58
N VAL A 224 16.39 2.37 -3.80
CA VAL A 224 15.72 1.18 -4.33
C VAL A 224 16.00 -0.08 -3.48
N SER A 225 17.20 -0.19 -2.91
CA SER A 225 17.63 -1.32 -2.07
C SER A 225 16.86 -1.45 -0.75
N VAL A 226 16.36 -0.33 -0.20
CA VAL A 226 15.68 -0.28 1.11
C VAL A 226 14.17 -0.08 1.01
N HIS A 227 13.62 -0.05 -0.21
CA HIS A 227 12.18 -0.02 -0.40
C HIS A 227 11.52 -1.30 0.10
N ILE A 228 10.40 -1.14 0.80
CA ILE A 228 9.60 -2.28 1.27
C ILE A 228 8.11 -2.03 1.08
N ASP A 229 7.39 -3.07 0.67
CA ASP A 229 5.94 -3.12 0.81
C ASP A 229 5.60 -3.53 2.24
N ILE A 230 4.86 -2.65 2.94
CA ILE A 230 4.64 -2.80 4.38
C ILE A 230 3.98 -4.13 4.78
N LEU A 231 2.95 -4.59 4.07
CA LEU A 231 2.21 -5.80 4.46
C LEU A 231 3.08 -7.08 4.37
N PRO A 232 3.70 -7.42 3.23
CA PRO A 232 4.56 -8.61 3.14
C PRO A 232 5.79 -8.48 4.04
N TYR A 233 6.36 -7.28 4.21
CA TYR A 233 7.50 -7.06 5.10
C TYR A 233 7.14 -7.39 6.56
N LEU A 234 6.05 -6.81 7.07
CA LEU A 234 5.59 -7.05 8.44
C LEU A 234 5.19 -8.52 8.64
N GLU A 235 4.50 -9.15 7.69
CA GLU A 235 4.18 -10.58 7.80
C GLU A 235 5.44 -11.46 7.79
N GLY A 236 6.43 -11.12 6.97
CA GLY A 236 7.71 -11.82 6.91
C GLY A 236 8.45 -11.79 8.24
N LEU A 237 8.60 -10.60 8.83
CA LEU A 237 9.25 -10.45 10.14
C LEU A 237 8.41 -11.06 11.28
N ALA A 238 7.09 -10.90 11.25
CA ALA A 238 6.20 -11.52 12.22
C ALA A 238 6.32 -13.05 12.21
N SER A 239 6.51 -13.65 11.03
CA SER A 239 6.69 -15.11 10.90
C SER A 239 7.97 -15.58 11.59
N LYS A 240 9.07 -14.82 11.47
CA LYS A 240 10.37 -15.14 12.08
C LYS A 240 10.34 -15.19 13.61
N ILE A 241 9.40 -14.50 14.23
CA ILE A 241 9.19 -14.49 15.69
C ILE A 241 7.90 -15.19 16.14
N GLY A 242 7.20 -15.90 15.24
CA GLY A 242 5.95 -16.59 15.56
C GLY A 242 4.76 -15.67 15.91
N ALA A 243 4.81 -14.40 15.52
CA ALA A 243 3.77 -13.40 15.77
C ALA A 243 2.79 -13.21 14.60
N LYS A 244 2.97 -13.93 13.48
CA LYS A 244 2.02 -13.90 12.35
C LYS A 244 0.77 -14.74 12.69
N PRO A 245 -0.42 -14.14 12.79
CA PRO A 245 -1.64 -14.91 13.05
C PRO A 245 -2.03 -15.75 11.84
N ASN A 246 -2.47 -16.98 12.10
CA ASN A 246 -3.04 -17.85 11.09
C ASN A 246 -4.48 -17.43 10.79
N LEU A 247 -4.67 -16.74 9.66
CA LEU A 247 -5.99 -16.24 9.23
C LEU A 247 -6.98 -17.36 8.94
N PHE A 248 -6.54 -18.52 8.43
CA PHE A 248 -7.43 -19.65 8.18
C PHE A 248 -7.99 -20.23 9.47
N LYS A 249 -7.16 -20.39 10.50
CA LYS A 249 -7.64 -20.78 11.84
C LYS A 249 -8.62 -19.75 12.39
N LEU A 250 -8.30 -18.47 12.22
CA LEU A 250 -9.12 -17.36 12.71
C LEU A 250 -10.51 -17.33 12.08
N LEU A 251 -10.65 -17.73 10.82
CA LEU A 251 -11.94 -17.84 10.13
C LEU A 251 -12.94 -18.73 10.90
N PHE A 252 -12.46 -19.80 11.54
CA PHE A 252 -13.32 -20.73 12.28
C PHE A 252 -13.42 -20.40 13.77
N THR A 253 -12.36 -19.86 14.39
CA THR A 253 -12.35 -19.59 15.84
C THR A 253 -12.93 -18.23 16.21
N ASP A 254 -12.76 -17.21 15.36
CA ASP A 254 -13.29 -15.87 15.57
C ASP A 254 -13.59 -15.18 14.22
N PRO A 255 -14.72 -15.53 13.58
CA PRO A 255 -15.09 -15.00 12.27
C PRO A 255 -15.15 -13.47 12.24
N LYS A 256 -15.54 -12.83 13.36
CA LYS A 256 -15.62 -11.37 13.45
C LYS A 256 -14.25 -10.73 13.36
N LEU A 257 -13.27 -11.27 14.10
CA LEU A 257 -11.89 -10.81 14.03
C LEU A 257 -11.24 -11.15 12.68
N TYR A 258 -11.56 -12.30 12.08
CA TYR A 258 -11.13 -12.65 10.72
C TYR A 258 -11.58 -11.59 9.70
N MET A 259 -12.86 -11.24 9.70
CA MET A 259 -13.40 -10.23 8.79
C MET A 259 -12.72 -8.87 8.95
N ALA A 260 -12.45 -8.46 10.19
CA ALA A 260 -11.72 -7.23 10.48
C ALA A 260 -10.25 -7.28 10.01
N CYS A 261 -9.56 -8.42 10.17
CA CYS A 261 -8.17 -8.57 9.74
C CYS A 261 -8.01 -8.64 8.22
N VAL A 262 -8.98 -9.23 7.51
CA VAL A 262 -8.92 -9.46 6.06
C VAL A 262 -9.45 -8.26 5.28
N PHE A 263 -10.66 -7.79 5.62
CA PHE A 263 -11.38 -6.77 4.86
C PHE A 263 -11.37 -5.38 5.52
N GLY A 264 -10.92 -5.31 6.78
CA GLY A 264 -10.71 -4.05 7.48
C GLY A 264 -9.41 -3.35 7.06
N VAL A 265 -9.19 -2.17 7.66
CA VAL A 265 -7.89 -1.50 7.58
C VAL A 265 -6.83 -2.39 8.23
N PHE A 266 -5.65 -2.43 7.63
CA PHE A 266 -4.51 -3.12 8.18
C PHE A 266 -4.01 -2.39 9.43
N LEU A 267 -4.01 -3.09 10.56
CA LEU A 267 -3.58 -2.54 11.85
C LEU A 267 -2.45 -3.37 12.44
N PRO A 268 -1.39 -2.73 12.96
CA PRO A 268 -0.24 -3.42 13.55
C PRO A 268 -0.60 -4.27 14.78
N TYR A 269 -1.73 -3.97 15.44
CA TYR A 269 -2.29 -4.79 16.52
C TYR A 269 -2.42 -6.28 16.13
N ARG A 270 -2.56 -6.58 14.83
CA ARG A 270 -2.61 -7.94 14.29
C ARG A 270 -1.39 -8.78 14.70
N PHE A 271 -0.20 -8.19 14.76
CA PHE A 271 1.05 -8.88 15.16
C PHE A 271 1.27 -8.94 16.67
N ARG A 272 0.23 -8.59 17.45
CA ARG A 272 0.15 -8.74 18.90
C ARG A 272 -1.00 -9.66 19.31
N LEU A 273 -1.68 -10.32 18.36
CA LEU A 273 -2.73 -11.32 18.62
C LEU A 273 -2.16 -12.66 19.10
N VAL A 274 -1.01 -13.06 18.55
CA VAL A 274 -0.35 -14.34 18.83
C VAL A 274 1.16 -14.14 18.99
N GLY A 275 1.86 -15.19 19.40
CA GLY A 275 3.30 -15.18 19.55
C GLY A 275 3.80 -14.45 20.81
N PRO A 276 5.11 -14.17 20.88
CA PRO A 276 5.71 -13.51 22.02
C PRO A 276 5.21 -12.07 22.17
N HIS A 277 5.04 -11.66 23.42
CA HIS A 277 4.58 -10.32 23.80
C HIS A 277 3.20 -9.95 23.21
N LYS A 278 2.29 -10.92 23.13
CA LYS A 278 0.88 -10.69 22.76
C LYS A 278 0.23 -9.66 23.70
N TRP A 279 -0.67 -8.85 23.17
CA TRP A 279 -1.38 -7.83 23.95
C TRP A 279 -2.84 -8.22 24.09
N LYS A 280 -3.34 -8.30 25.34
CA LYS A 280 -4.74 -8.68 25.63
C LYS A 280 -5.75 -7.77 24.92
N GLY A 281 -5.44 -6.48 24.76
CA GLY A 281 -6.28 -5.50 24.08
C GLY A 281 -6.24 -5.55 22.54
N ALA A 282 -5.37 -6.36 21.92
CA ALA A 282 -5.17 -6.34 20.47
C ALA A 282 -6.44 -6.62 19.67
N ARG A 283 -7.22 -7.62 20.09
CA ARG A 283 -8.50 -7.97 19.47
C ARG A 283 -9.49 -6.80 19.52
N GLU A 284 -9.70 -6.25 20.72
CA GLU A 284 -10.63 -5.15 20.91
C GLU A 284 -10.19 -3.92 20.15
N ALA A 285 -8.89 -3.61 20.17
CA ALA A 285 -8.31 -2.50 19.43
C ALA A 285 -8.58 -2.60 17.92
N ILE A 286 -8.48 -3.79 17.33
CA ILE A 286 -8.83 -4.03 15.91
C ILE A 286 -10.32 -3.78 15.67
N LEU A 287 -11.19 -4.39 16.48
CA LEU A 287 -12.64 -4.32 16.28
C LEU A 287 -13.22 -2.92 16.51
N THR A 288 -12.58 -2.11 17.35
CA THR A 288 -13.04 -0.75 17.71
C THR A 288 -12.24 0.36 17.03
N ALA A 289 -11.26 0.04 16.17
CA ALA A 289 -10.42 1.03 15.50
C ALA A 289 -11.24 2.06 14.72
N ASP A 290 -12.27 1.59 14.03
CA ASP A 290 -13.19 2.40 13.24
C ASP A 290 -13.92 3.44 14.10
N LYS A 291 -14.36 3.05 15.31
CA LYS A 291 -14.95 3.96 16.29
C LYS A 291 -13.94 5.02 16.76
N ARG A 292 -12.70 4.64 17.04
CA ARG A 292 -11.66 5.59 17.50
C ARG A 292 -11.29 6.61 16.42
N MET A 293 -11.10 6.14 15.19
CA MET A 293 -10.81 7.02 14.05
C MET A 293 -11.95 8.01 13.84
N ARG A 294 -13.20 7.51 13.85
CA ARG A 294 -14.39 8.36 13.72
C ARG A 294 -14.58 9.34 14.87
N ALA A 295 -14.30 8.94 16.10
CA ALA A 295 -14.42 9.79 17.28
C ALA A 295 -13.49 11.02 17.22
N ALA A 296 -12.33 10.90 16.55
CA ALA A 296 -11.44 12.03 16.34
C ALA A 296 -11.96 13.04 15.30
N LEU A 297 -12.86 12.61 14.41
CA LEU A 297 -13.44 13.43 13.34
C LEU A 297 -14.82 13.99 13.71
N GLN A 298 -15.53 13.30 14.59
CA GLN A 298 -16.87 13.68 15.03
C GLN A 298 -16.74 14.72 16.14
N GLY A 299 -17.32 15.89 15.90
CA GLY A 299 -17.58 16.87 16.95
C GLY A 299 -18.67 16.39 17.91
N ARG A 300 -19.51 17.31 18.39
CA ARG A 300 -20.50 17.03 19.44
C ARG A 300 -21.63 16.07 19.05
N ARG A 301 -21.78 15.72 17.76
CA ARG A 301 -22.86 14.86 17.25
C ARG A 301 -22.33 13.46 16.92
N ALA A 302 -22.95 12.44 17.52
CA ALA A 302 -22.67 11.06 17.18
C ALA A 302 -23.04 10.80 15.70
N PHE A 303 -22.13 10.16 14.97
CA PHE A 303 -22.42 9.73 13.60
C PHE A 303 -23.34 8.52 13.61
N ASP A 304 -24.38 8.62 12.80
CA ASP A 304 -25.30 7.53 12.59
C ASP A 304 -24.65 6.47 11.68
N ASP A 305 -24.45 5.26 12.23
CA ASP A 305 -23.87 4.12 11.52
C ASP A 305 -24.66 3.74 10.25
N LYS A 306 -25.90 4.23 10.07
CA LYS A 306 -26.66 4.13 8.81
C LYS A 306 -25.95 4.77 7.62
N TYR A 307 -25.15 5.81 7.84
CA TYR A 307 -24.37 6.48 6.78
C TYR A 307 -22.96 5.89 6.62
N ARG A 308 -22.67 4.78 7.31
CA ARG A 308 -21.39 4.10 7.19
C ARG A 308 -21.23 3.53 5.79
N ASN A 309 -20.33 4.14 5.02
CA ASN A 309 -20.04 3.67 3.67
C ASN A 309 -18.92 2.62 3.69
N ASN A 310 -19.24 1.34 3.43
CA ASN A 310 -18.20 0.32 3.23
C ASN A 310 -17.73 0.30 1.77
N PHE A 311 -17.27 1.45 1.27
CA PHE A 311 -16.78 1.64 -0.10
C PHE A 311 -15.77 0.57 -0.53
N SER A 312 -14.84 0.22 0.36
CA SER A 312 -13.86 -0.83 0.09
C SER A 312 -14.51 -2.19 -0.10
N GLN A 313 -15.52 -2.53 0.71
CA GLN A 313 -16.28 -3.78 0.52
C GLN A 313 -17.04 -3.73 -0.81
N ARG A 314 -17.59 -2.56 -1.18
CA ARG A 314 -18.28 -2.33 -2.46
C ARG A 314 -17.43 -2.60 -3.70
N ILE A 315 -16.11 -2.42 -3.60
CA ILE A 315 -15.16 -2.68 -4.70
C ILE A 315 -14.55 -4.08 -4.59
N ILE A 316 -14.09 -4.45 -3.40
CA ILE A 316 -13.32 -5.68 -3.18
C ILE A 316 -14.17 -6.92 -3.38
N ILE A 317 -15.44 -6.92 -2.96
CA ILE A 317 -16.27 -8.11 -3.06
C ILE A 317 -16.64 -8.45 -4.50
N PRO A 318 -17.04 -7.48 -5.36
CA PRO A 318 -17.15 -7.74 -6.79
C PRO A 318 -15.84 -8.24 -7.42
N CYS A 319 -14.69 -7.67 -7.07
CA CYS A 319 -13.39 -8.16 -7.56
C CYS A 319 -13.09 -9.60 -7.13
N VAL A 320 -13.41 -9.97 -5.88
CA VAL A 320 -13.26 -11.34 -5.39
C VAL A 320 -14.25 -12.29 -6.07
N LEU A 321 -15.47 -11.86 -6.35
CA LEU A 321 -16.46 -12.64 -7.09
C LEU A 321 -16.06 -12.84 -8.56
N VAL A 322 -15.47 -11.82 -9.19
CA VAL A 322 -14.90 -11.91 -10.55
C VAL A 322 -13.69 -12.84 -10.57
N LEU A 323 -12.79 -12.73 -9.58
CA LEU A 323 -11.64 -13.64 -9.44
C LEU A 323 -12.10 -15.08 -9.22
N ALA A 324 -13.05 -15.31 -8.31
CA ALA A 324 -13.61 -16.64 -8.07
C ALA A 324 -14.29 -17.20 -9.33
N TRP A 325 -15.02 -16.38 -10.09
CA TRP A 325 -15.57 -16.80 -11.39
C TRP A 325 -14.48 -17.15 -12.40
N TYR A 326 -13.42 -16.36 -12.48
CA TYR A 326 -12.27 -16.63 -13.36
C TYR A 326 -11.56 -17.94 -12.98
N LEU A 327 -11.32 -18.16 -11.69
CA LEU A 327 -10.70 -19.40 -11.18
C LEU A 327 -11.58 -20.62 -11.48
N TRP A 328 -12.90 -20.49 -11.33
CA TRP A 328 -13.84 -21.55 -11.69
C TRP A 328 -13.87 -21.82 -13.20
N LYS A 329 -13.90 -20.77 -14.02
CA LYS A 329 -13.88 -20.87 -15.49
C LYS A 329 -12.65 -21.63 -16.00
N ASN A 330 -11.52 -21.49 -15.31
CA ASN A 330 -10.26 -22.18 -15.62
C ASN A 330 -10.09 -23.52 -14.88
N ASN A 331 -11.15 -24.10 -14.30
CA ASN A 331 -11.12 -25.37 -13.55
C ASN A 331 -10.16 -25.42 -12.34
N LEU A 332 -9.75 -24.26 -11.80
CA LEU A 332 -8.85 -24.18 -10.64
C LEU A 332 -9.58 -24.34 -9.30
N ILE A 333 -10.91 -24.16 -9.29
CA ILE A 333 -11.75 -24.40 -8.10
C ILE A 333 -13.02 -25.18 -8.46
N PRO A 334 -13.47 -26.11 -7.60
CA PRO A 334 -14.66 -26.89 -7.86
C PRO A 334 -15.95 -26.05 -7.79
N PRO A 335 -17.01 -26.39 -8.56
CA PRO A 335 -18.26 -25.63 -8.61
C PRO A 335 -18.93 -25.45 -7.24
N LYS A 336 -18.85 -26.48 -6.39
CA LYS A 336 -19.37 -26.45 -5.01
C LYS A 336 -18.66 -25.41 -4.14
N PHE A 337 -17.36 -25.19 -4.37
CA PHE A 337 -16.59 -24.19 -3.65
C PHE A 337 -16.90 -22.78 -4.15
N LEU A 338 -17.13 -22.60 -5.45
CA LEU A 338 -17.62 -21.33 -5.98
C LEU A 338 -18.99 -20.98 -5.40
N ASP A 339 -19.95 -21.92 -5.34
CA ASP A 339 -21.28 -21.68 -4.78
C ASP A 339 -21.23 -21.37 -3.26
N PHE A 340 -20.35 -22.05 -2.53
CA PHE A 340 -20.09 -21.73 -1.13
C PHE A 340 -19.50 -20.31 -0.97
N LEU A 341 -18.48 -19.96 -1.75
CA LEU A 341 -17.84 -18.63 -1.73
C LEU A 341 -18.82 -17.53 -2.10
N THR A 342 -19.62 -17.71 -3.16
CA THR A 342 -20.61 -16.72 -3.58
C THR A 342 -21.68 -16.53 -2.50
N ARG A 343 -22.23 -17.61 -1.93
CA ARG A 343 -23.22 -17.52 -0.84
C ARG A 343 -22.65 -16.91 0.42
N LEU A 344 -21.43 -17.28 0.80
CA LEU A 344 -20.73 -16.73 1.96
C LEU A 344 -20.47 -15.23 1.78
N LEU A 345 -19.90 -14.84 0.63
CA LEU A 345 -19.62 -13.44 0.32
C LEU A 345 -20.90 -12.63 0.21
N VAL A 346 -21.95 -13.13 -0.43
CA VAL A 346 -23.27 -12.46 -0.54
C VAL A 346 -23.98 -12.35 0.81
N SER A 347 -23.91 -13.39 1.66
CA SER A 347 -24.44 -13.35 3.04
C SER A 347 -23.71 -12.32 3.88
N ILE A 348 -22.38 -12.27 3.76
CA ILE A 348 -21.55 -11.21 4.35
C ILE A 348 -21.93 -9.85 3.77
N TYR A 349 -22.15 -9.74 2.45
CA TYR A 349 -22.43 -8.50 1.74
C TYR A 349 -23.80 -7.90 2.09
N THR A 350 -24.81 -8.76 2.18
CA THR A 350 -26.18 -8.39 2.54
C THR A 350 -26.32 -8.05 4.02
N LYS A 351 -25.49 -8.63 4.90
CA LYS A 351 -25.47 -8.30 6.34
C LYS A 351 -24.57 -7.10 6.69
N ALA A 352 -23.52 -6.82 5.91
CA ALA A 352 -22.54 -5.78 6.24
C ALA A 352 -22.82 -4.41 5.60
N LEU A 353 -23.54 -4.36 4.48
CA LEU A 353 -23.78 -3.15 3.70
C LEU A 353 -25.29 -2.95 3.50
N GLN A 354 -25.89 -1.98 4.21
CA GLN A 354 -27.27 -1.55 4.01
C GLN A 354 -27.46 -0.96 2.60
N PHE A 355 -27.62 -1.83 1.60
CA PHE A 355 -27.84 -1.46 0.21
C PHE A 355 -29.28 -0.99 -0.03
N SER A 356 -29.47 -0.18 -1.08
CA SER A 356 -30.81 0.11 -1.59
C SER A 356 -31.45 -1.16 -2.16
N LYS A 357 -32.79 -1.23 -2.18
CA LYS A 357 -33.52 -2.39 -2.74
C LYS A 357 -33.11 -2.70 -4.18
N ALA A 358 -32.71 -1.69 -4.96
CA ALA A 358 -32.29 -1.83 -6.35
C ALA A 358 -30.96 -2.61 -6.51
N GLU A 359 -29.97 -2.33 -5.66
CA GLU A 359 -28.67 -3.00 -5.71
C GLU A 359 -28.76 -4.49 -5.30
N ILE A 360 -29.66 -4.80 -4.37
CA ILE A 360 -29.98 -6.18 -3.96
C ILE A 360 -30.62 -6.96 -5.11
N VAL A 361 -31.50 -6.32 -5.90
CA VAL A 361 -32.15 -6.95 -7.06
C VAL A 361 -31.14 -7.25 -8.17
N ILE A 362 -30.16 -6.38 -8.42
CA ILE A 362 -29.10 -6.60 -9.41
C ILE A 362 -28.20 -7.77 -9.00
N LEU A 363 -27.80 -7.84 -7.72
CA LEU A 363 -27.01 -8.95 -7.19
C LEU A 363 -27.77 -10.28 -7.25
N LYS A 364 -29.06 -10.30 -6.91
CA LYS A 364 -29.91 -11.50 -7.05
C LYS A 364 -30.01 -11.94 -8.51
N ARG A 365 -30.28 -11.02 -9.45
CA ARG A 365 -30.31 -11.33 -10.90
C ARG A 365 -28.98 -11.91 -11.42
N PHE A 366 -27.84 -11.42 -10.92
CA PHE A 366 -26.53 -11.96 -11.28
C PHE A 366 -26.32 -13.39 -10.77
N LEU A 367 -26.86 -13.72 -9.60
CA LEU A 367 -26.80 -15.07 -9.02
C LEU A 367 -27.79 -16.03 -9.70
N ASP A 368 -29.01 -15.57 -9.97
CA ASP A 368 -30.05 -16.37 -10.63
C ASP A 368 -29.66 -16.72 -12.08
N ASN A 369 -29.00 -15.80 -12.80
CA ASN A 369 -28.45 -16.09 -14.12
C ASN A 369 -27.33 -17.15 -14.12
N LYS A 370 -26.71 -17.45 -12.97
CA LYS A 370 -25.77 -18.58 -12.83
C LYS A 370 -26.45 -19.91 -12.46
N ILE A 371 -27.70 -19.90 -12.03
CA ILE A 371 -28.52 -21.12 -11.84
C ILE A 371 -29.16 -21.54 -13.18
N VAL A 372 -29.41 -20.59 -14.10
CA VAL A 372 -30.06 -20.85 -15.40
C VAL A 372 -29.10 -21.40 -16.48
N THR A 373 -27.79 -21.39 -16.28
CA THR A 373 -26.84 -22.03 -17.23
C THR A 373 -26.81 -23.56 -17.17
N LYS A 374 -27.76 -24.20 -16.46
CA LYS A 374 -28.00 -25.64 -16.55
C LYS A 374 -28.87 -26.07 -17.75
N ASN A 375 -29.53 -25.15 -18.45
CA ASN A 375 -30.44 -25.50 -19.56
C ASN A 375 -29.92 -25.20 -20.98
N PHE A 376 -28.63 -24.87 -21.16
CA PHE A 376 -28.01 -24.71 -22.49
C PHE A 376 -27.05 -25.87 -22.83
N ARG A 377 -27.42 -27.10 -22.46
CA ARG A 377 -26.75 -28.34 -22.90
C ARG A 377 -27.68 -29.37 -23.52
N ALA A 378 -28.91 -28.98 -23.88
CA ALA A 378 -29.86 -29.81 -24.61
C ALA A 378 -30.31 -29.11 -25.91
N SER A 379 -29.36 -28.89 -26.82
CA SER A 379 -29.65 -28.57 -28.24
C SER A 379 -28.48 -28.95 -29.14
N LYS A 380 -27.79 -30.04 -28.81
CA LYS A 380 -26.83 -30.74 -29.67
C LYS A 380 -27.30 -32.19 -29.82
N GLU A 381 -28.52 -32.35 -30.31
CA GLU A 381 -29.07 -33.58 -30.86
C GLU A 381 -30.36 -33.13 -31.53
N TYR A 382 -30.25 -32.87 -32.84
CA TYR A 382 -31.29 -32.70 -33.87
C TYR A 382 -30.76 -31.72 -34.91
N ASN A 383 -29.95 -32.25 -35.85
CA ASN A 383 -30.20 -32.13 -37.29
C ASN A 383 -29.16 -32.96 -38.04
N GLY A 384 -29.66 -33.62 -39.08
CA GLY A 384 -28.95 -34.50 -40.00
C GLY A 384 -27.78 -33.86 -40.72
#